data_AF-A0A843UB94-F1
#
_entry.id   AF-A0A843UB94-F1
#
_cell.length_a   1.000
_cell.length_b   1.000
_cell.length_c   1.000
_cell.angle_alpha   90.00
_cell.angle_beta   90.00
_cell.angle_gamma   90.00
#
_symmetry.space_group_name_H-M   'P 1'
#
loop_
_entity.id
_entity.type
_entity.pdbx_description
1 polymer ?
#
loop_
_entity_poly.entity_id
_entity_poly.type
_entity_poly.pdbx_seq_one_letter_code
_entity_poly.pdbx_strand_id
1 'polypeptide(L)'
;MPPGQHLKLEFDELNRPIGTNAIGFAHFLGSMARNGDLLPIDVFDWRYMQEHNINECLELVKSKFELEDCHENYVVASLSKKWKDYKERLKKEYFNPDGDNPCPHQFIVEEQWKNLVQHWKSDTAKVEIDQIVAGHFPDDTENIVSENENQILTQVLGKEHPGKPRCYGSFVTSTDIYGSKNKCGNVKRRLSRMLIKL
;
A
#
# COMPACT_ATOMS: atom_id res chain seq x y z
N MET A 1 -1.27 21.16 -24.87
CA MET A 1 -0.24 22.21 -24.82
C MET A 1 0.66 22.04 -26.03
N PRO A 2 1.19 23.12 -26.61
CA PRO A 2 2.23 23.05 -27.62
C PRO A 2 3.47 22.31 -27.07
N PRO A 3 4.24 21.60 -27.90
CA PRO A 3 5.47 20.95 -27.46
C PRO A 3 6.48 21.97 -26.94
N GLY A 4 7.05 21.73 -25.76
CA GLY A 4 8.09 22.56 -25.15
C GLY A 4 7.63 23.61 -24.13
N GLN A 5 6.32 23.71 -23.85
CA GLN A 5 5.83 24.50 -22.71
C GLN A 5 5.64 23.56 -21.52
N HIS A 6 6.33 23.82 -20.41
CA HIS A 6 6.16 23.11 -19.15
C HIS A 6 5.59 24.05 -18.09
N LEU A 7 4.72 23.54 -17.22
CA LEU A 7 4.17 24.32 -16.12
C LEU A 7 5.18 24.30 -14.96
N LYS A 8 5.67 25.48 -14.58
CA LYS A 8 6.54 25.62 -13.42
C LYS A 8 5.82 25.17 -12.15
N LEU A 9 6.48 24.32 -11.35
CA LEU A 9 6.03 23.93 -10.03
C LEU A 9 6.89 24.60 -8.96
N GLU A 10 6.24 25.05 -7.90
CA GLU A 10 6.90 25.54 -6.71
C GLU A 10 6.69 24.52 -5.59
N PHE A 11 7.70 24.31 -4.76
CA PHE A 11 7.64 23.37 -3.65
C PHE A 11 8.01 24.07 -2.35
N ASP A 12 7.33 23.69 -1.27
CA ASP A 12 7.68 24.15 0.08
C ASP A 12 8.86 23.38 0.68
N GLU A 13 9.28 23.76 1.89
CA GLU A 13 10.35 23.08 2.64
C GLU A 13 10.08 21.59 2.94
N LEU A 14 8.83 21.16 2.82
CA LEU A 14 8.37 19.78 3.02
C LEU A 14 8.17 19.04 1.69
N ASN A 15 8.66 19.60 0.58
CA ASN A 15 8.56 19.01 -0.74
C ASN A 15 7.12 18.88 -1.27
N ARG A 16 6.21 19.74 -0.79
CA ARG A 16 4.80 19.77 -1.21
C ARG A 16 4.62 20.85 -2.28
N PRO A 17 3.88 20.55 -3.36
CA PRO A 17 3.62 21.52 -4.42
C PRO A 17 2.75 22.66 -3.86
N ILE A 18 3.19 23.89 -4.11
CA ILE A 18 2.51 25.13 -3.75
C ILE A 18 2.35 26.02 -4.99
N GLY A 19 1.58 27.10 -4.84
CA GLY A 19 1.32 28.05 -5.93
C GLY A 19 0.15 27.66 -6.83
N THR A 20 -0.01 28.41 -7.92
CA THR A 20 -1.18 28.36 -8.80
C THR A 20 -1.30 27.04 -9.58
N ASN A 21 -0.18 26.40 -9.92
CA ASN A 21 -0.16 25.15 -10.69
C ASN A 21 -0.34 23.89 -9.82
N ALA A 22 -0.27 24.01 -8.48
CA ALA A 22 -0.33 22.86 -7.57
C ALA A 22 -1.66 22.10 -7.66
N ILE A 23 -2.78 22.81 -7.85
CA ILE A 23 -4.11 22.21 -8.00
C ILE A 23 -4.16 21.40 -9.30
N GLY A 24 -3.77 22.00 -10.43
CA GLY A 24 -3.73 21.32 -11.73
C GLY A 24 -2.81 20.10 -11.72
N PHE A 25 -1.68 20.20 -11.04
CA PHE A 25 -0.77 19.10 -10.79
C PHE A 25 -1.43 17.96 -10.01
N ALA A 26 -2.08 18.26 -8.87
CA ALA A 26 -2.77 17.25 -8.07
C ALA A 26 -3.92 16.55 -8.84
N HIS A 27 -4.66 17.29 -9.67
CA HIS A 27 -5.67 16.74 -10.57
C HIS A 27 -5.06 15.82 -11.62
N PHE A 28 -3.94 16.22 -12.22
CA PHE A 28 -3.22 15.41 -13.20
C PHE A 28 -2.74 14.09 -12.58
N LEU A 29 -2.12 14.11 -11.40
CA LEU A 29 -1.76 12.90 -10.65
C LEU A 29 -2.98 12.01 -10.38
N GLY A 30 -4.11 12.61 -10.01
CA GLY A 30 -5.36 11.88 -9.80
C GLY A 30 -5.94 11.26 -11.08
N SER A 31 -5.69 11.84 -12.25
CA SER A 31 -6.10 11.23 -13.53
C SER A 31 -5.27 10.01 -13.86
N MET A 32 -3.94 10.06 -13.68
CA MET A 32 -3.06 8.91 -13.90
C MET A 32 -3.34 7.78 -12.93
N ALA A 33 -3.55 8.09 -11.64
CA ALA A 33 -3.88 7.11 -10.59
C ALA A 33 -5.16 6.30 -10.87
N ARG A 34 -6.05 6.78 -11.75
CA ARG A 34 -7.30 6.12 -12.13
C ARG A 34 -7.22 5.39 -13.46
N ASN A 35 -6.14 5.58 -14.22
CA ASN A 35 -5.95 4.95 -15.52
C ASN A 35 -5.37 3.55 -15.33
N GLY A 36 -6.15 2.51 -15.62
CA GLY A 36 -5.75 1.11 -15.47
C GLY A 36 -4.60 0.67 -16.39
N ASP A 37 -4.37 1.37 -17.50
CA ASP A 37 -3.24 1.08 -18.40
C ASP A 37 -1.92 1.56 -17.80
N LEU A 38 -1.93 2.72 -17.13
CA LEU A 38 -0.75 3.28 -16.47
C LEU A 38 -0.50 2.64 -15.11
N LEU A 39 -1.56 2.51 -14.31
CA LEU A 39 -1.49 1.99 -12.94
C LEU A 39 -2.56 0.90 -12.76
N PRO A 40 -2.21 -0.35 -13.09
CA PRO A 40 -3.13 -1.49 -13.02
C PRO A 40 -3.77 -1.63 -11.64
N ILE A 41 -5.07 -1.89 -11.60
CA ILE A 41 -5.82 -1.99 -10.35
C ILE A 41 -5.80 -3.40 -9.75
N ASP A 42 -5.46 -4.41 -10.55
CA ASP A 42 -5.29 -5.82 -10.17
C ASP A 42 -3.97 -6.09 -9.45
N VAL A 43 -3.04 -5.13 -9.44
CA VAL A 43 -1.94 -5.13 -8.47
C VAL A 43 -2.52 -4.92 -7.07
N PHE A 44 -2.30 -5.86 -6.14
CA PHE A 44 -2.92 -5.80 -4.81
C PHE A 44 -2.18 -4.89 -3.83
N ASP A 45 -0.85 -4.78 -3.97
CA ASP A 45 -0.01 -3.91 -3.15
C ASP A 45 0.89 -3.05 -4.04
N TRP A 46 0.96 -1.75 -3.72
CA TRP A 46 1.81 -0.79 -4.42
C TRP A 46 3.28 -1.23 -4.50
N ARG A 47 3.77 -1.99 -3.53
CA ARG A 47 5.14 -2.53 -3.52
C ARG A 47 5.44 -3.48 -4.68
N TYR A 48 4.40 -4.06 -5.30
CA TYR A 48 4.49 -4.92 -6.47
C TYR A 48 4.17 -4.19 -7.77
N MET A 49 3.92 -2.87 -7.72
CA MET A 49 3.76 -2.04 -8.91
C MET A 49 5.06 -2.08 -9.71
N GLN A 50 4.96 -2.38 -11.00
CA GLN A 50 6.15 -2.54 -11.83
C GLN A 50 6.85 -1.20 -12.04
N GLU A 51 8.18 -1.24 -12.14
CA GLU A 51 9.00 -0.04 -12.26
C GLU A 51 8.66 0.75 -13.53
N HIS A 52 8.36 0.06 -14.63
CA HIS A 52 8.01 0.70 -15.90
C HIS A 52 6.73 1.55 -15.80
N ASN A 53 5.70 1.09 -15.08
CA ASN A 53 4.47 1.84 -14.84
C ASN A 53 4.75 3.15 -14.09
N ILE A 54 5.59 3.08 -13.05
CA ILE A 54 5.97 4.25 -12.23
C ILE A 54 6.81 5.22 -13.07
N ASN A 55 7.78 4.71 -13.82
CA ASN A 55 8.64 5.52 -14.68
C ASN A 55 7.84 6.20 -15.79
N GLU A 56 6.89 5.51 -16.42
CA GLU A 56 6.00 6.11 -17.42
C GLU A 56 5.16 7.25 -16.81
N CYS A 57 4.64 7.07 -15.60
CA CYS A 57 3.94 8.14 -14.89
C CYS A 57 4.87 9.34 -14.60
N LEU A 58 6.14 9.11 -14.24
CA LEU A 58 7.11 10.18 -13.99
C LEU A 58 7.45 10.93 -15.28
N GLU A 59 7.66 10.22 -16.39
CA GLU A 59 7.90 10.83 -17.70
C GLU A 59 6.70 11.65 -18.17
N LEU A 60 5.48 11.15 -17.98
CA LEU A 60 4.26 11.91 -18.28
C LEU A 60 4.14 13.18 -17.43
N VAL A 61 4.57 13.14 -16.16
CA VAL A 61 4.65 14.34 -15.32
C VAL A 61 5.70 15.32 -15.83
N LYS A 62 6.92 14.86 -16.09
CA LYS A 62 8.02 15.70 -16.62
C LYS A 62 7.70 16.30 -17.98
N SER A 63 6.88 15.63 -18.79
CA SER A 63 6.42 16.17 -20.08
C SER A 63 5.47 17.37 -19.97
N LYS A 64 4.83 17.56 -18.81
CA LYS A 64 3.84 18.63 -18.59
C LYS A 64 4.28 19.66 -17.56
N PHE A 65 5.11 19.28 -16.60
CA PHE A 65 5.52 20.10 -15.48
C PHE A 65 7.04 20.18 -15.41
N GLU A 66 7.57 21.35 -15.04
CA GLU A 66 8.98 21.49 -14.70
C GLU A 66 9.22 20.81 -13.35
N LEU A 67 9.58 19.53 -13.39
CA LEU A 67 9.81 18.71 -12.21
C LEU A 67 11.30 18.34 -12.13
N GLU A 68 11.96 18.79 -11.08
CA GLU A 68 13.31 18.32 -10.74
C GLU A 68 13.28 16.91 -10.14
N ASP A 69 14.34 16.14 -10.37
CA ASP A 69 14.48 14.76 -9.87
C ASP A 69 14.34 14.64 -8.35
N CYS A 70 14.65 15.71 -7.60
CA CYS A 70 14.51 15.74 -6.14
C CYS A 70 13.04 15.65 -5.67
N HIS A 71 12.08 15.97 -6.54
CA HIS A 71 10.65 15.96 -6.27
C HIS A 71 9.96 14.66 -6.68
N GLU A 72 10.63 13.74 -7.40
CA GLU A 72 10.02 12.50 -7.88
C GLU A 72 9.45 11.63 -6.76
N ASN A 73 10.13 11.55 -5.61
CA ASN A 73 9.65 10.78 -4.47
C ASN A 73 8.28 11.27 -3.98
N TYR A 74 8.02 12.59 -4.05
CA TYR A 74 6.71 13.14 -3.72
C TYR A 74 5.67 12.67 -4.73
N VAL A 75 6.01 12.68 -6.02
CA VAL A 75 5.12 12.23 -7.10
C VAL A 75 4.73 10.77 -6.90
N VAL A 76 5.71 9.89 -6.69
CA VAL A 76 5.47 8.46 -6.44
C VAL A 76 4.61 8.26 -5.19
N ALA A 77 4.90 8.95 -4.09
CA ALA A 77 4.09 8.87 -2.88
C ALA A 77 2.64 9.34 -3.12
N SER A 78 2.46 10.45 -3.82
CA SER A 78 1.14 11.00 -4.15
C SER A 78 0.35 10.07 -5.07
N LEU A 79 0.99 9.49 -6.09
CA LEU A 79 0.38 8.48 -6.96
C LEU A 79 -0.04 7.24 -6.17
N SER A 80 0.85 6.71 -5.31
CA SER A 80 0.56 5.54 -4.49
C SER A 80 -0.65 5.73 -3.59
N LYS A 81 -0.78 6.91 -2.97
CA LYS A 81 -1.91 7.26 -2.12
C LYS A 81 -3.19 7.37 -2.94
N LYS A 82 -3.17 8.13 -4.03
CA LYS A 82 -4.35 8.34 -4.88
C LYS A 82 -4.84 7.04 -5.50
N TRP A 83 -3.93 6.13 -5.87
CA TRP A 83 -4.27 4.80 -6.39
C TRP A 83 -4.92 3.93 -5.31
N LYS A 84 -4.40 3.92 -4.08
CA LYS A 84 -5.04 3.22 -2.93
C LYS A 84 -6.42 3.79 -2.62
N ASP A 85 -6.52 5.12 -2.48
CA ASP A 85 -7.78 5.82 -2.22
C ASP A 85 -8.82 5.52 -3.33
N TYR A 86 -8.36 5.39 -4.58
CA TYR A 86 -9.23 5.00 -5.70
C TYR A 86 -9.74 3.56 -5.56
N LYS A 87 -8.88 2.59 -5.23
CA LYS A 87 -9.29 1.19 -5.00
C LYS A 87 -10.25 1.07 -3.82
N GLU A 88 -10.00 1.79 -2.75
CA GLU A 88 -10.90 1.82 -1.58
C GLU A 88 -12.27 2.39 -1.96
N ARG A 89 -12.31 3.48 -2.74
CA ARG A 89 -13.56 4.03 -3.25
C ARG A 89 -14.30 3.05 -4.15
N LEU A 90 -13.58 2.36 -5.04
CA LEU A 90 -14.17 1.33 -5.90
C LEU A 90 -14.78 0.19 -5.09
N LYS A 91 -14.06 -0.30 -4.06
CA LYS A 91 -14.59 -1.33 -3.17
C LYS A 91 -15.85 -0.84 -2.46
N LYS A 92 -15.83 0.38 -1.91
CA LYS A 92 -16.98 0.94 -1.19
C LYS A 92 -18.22 1.12 -2.06
N GLU A 93 -18.05 1.54 -3.31
CA GLU A 93 -19.18 1.90 -4.19
C GLU A 93 -19.73 0.71 -5.00
N TYR A 94 -18.87 -0.25 -5.39
CA TYR A 94 -19.23 -1.26 -6.38
C TYR A 94 -19.01 -2.71 -5.93
N PHE A 95 -18.35 -2.96 -4.80
CA PHE A 95 -18.15 -4.33 -4.32
C PHE A 95 -19.44 -4.88 -3.68
N ASN A 96 -19.92 -5.98 -4.23
CA ASN A 96 -20.99 -6.79 -3.67
C ASN A 96 -20.47 -8.22 -3.40
N PRO A 97 -20.33 -8.65 -2.14
CA PRO A 97 -19.83 -9.98 -1.81
C PRO A 97 -20.76 -11.09 -2.34
N ASP A 98 -22.07 -10.92 -2.17
CA ASP A 98 -23.09 -11.94 -2.47
C ASP A 98 -23.58 -11.91 -3.93
N GLY A 99 -23.23 -10.84 -4.66
CA GLY A 99 -23.76 -10.59 -6.00
C GLY A 99 -22.73 -10.50 -7.10
N ASP A 100 -23.24 -10.08 -8.26
CA ASP A 100 -22.40 -9.71 -9.40
C ASP A 100 -21.76 -8.33 -9.17
N ASN A 101 -20.60 -8.14 -9.79
CA ASN A 101 -19.79 -6.93 -9.68
C ASN A 101 -19.46 -6.46 -11.10
N PRO A 102 -20.40 -5.84 -11.83
CA PRO A 102 -20.13 -5.33 -13.16
C PRO A 102 -19.03 -4.24 -13.12
N CYS A 103 -18.21 -4.17 -14.17
CA CYS A 103 -17.15 -3.16 -14.25
C CYS A 103 -17.76 -1.75 -14.27
N PRO A 104 -17.43 -0.87 -13.32
CA PRO A 104 -18.14 0.39 -13.14
C PRO A 104 -17.66 1.52 -14.06
N HIS A 105 -16.51 1.39 -14.71
CA HIS A 105 -15.87 2.53 -15.37
C HIS A 105 -15.11 2.17 -16.65
N GLN A 106 -15.27 2.98 -17.69
CA GLN A 106 -14.55 2.89 -18.98
C GLN A 106 -13.01 2.97 -18.91
N PHE A 107 -12.41 3.46 -17.81
CA PHE A 107 -10.95 3.56 -17.65
C PHE A 107 -10.37 2.40 -16.83
N ILE A 108 -11.23 1.46 -16.45
CA ILE A 108 -10.84 0.22 -15.81
C ILE A 108 -10.90 -0.88 -16.86
N VAL A 109 -9.77 -1.54 -17.06
CA VAL A 109 -9.71 -2.74 -17.91
C VAL A 109 -10.55 -3.83 -17.23
N GLU A 110 -11.50 -4.41 -17.96
CA GLU A 110 -12.46 -5.38 -17.40
C GLU A 110 -11.78 -6.59 -16.75
N GLU A 111 -10.69 -7.07 -17.33
CA GLU A 111 -9.92 -8.19 -16.79
C GLU A 111 -9.29 -7.84 -15.44
N GLN A 112 -8.72 -6.64 -15.31
CA GLN A 112 -8.16 -6.15 -14.05
C GLN A 112 -9.25 -6.04 -12.97
N TRP A 113 -10.45 -5.58 -13.34
CA TRP A 113 -11.59 -5.52 -12.44
C TRP A 113 -12.00 -6.90 -11.93
N LYS A 114 -12.12 -7.89 -12.81
CA LYS A 114 -12.47 -9.27 -12.45
C LYS A 114 -11.46 -9.85 -11.45
N ASN A 115 -10.17 -9.70 -11.72
CA ASN A 115 -9.10 -10.15 -10.82
C ASN A 115 -9.18 -9.47 -9.44
N LEU A 116 -9.45 -8.16 -9.42
CA LEU A 116 -9.59 -7.39 -8.19
C LEU A 116 -10.79 -7.83 -7.35
N VAL A 117 -11.96 -8.02 -7.97
CA VAL A 117 -13.17 -8.49 -7.28
C VAL A 117 -12.97 -9.89 -6.72
N GLN A 118 -12.37 -10.80 -7.50
CA GLN A 118 -12.06 -12.16 -7.04
C GLN A 118 -11.18 -12.15 -5.79
N HIS A 119 -10.16 -11.30 -5.77
CA HIS A 119 -9.31 -11.12 -4.60
C HIS A 119 -10.10 -10.64 -3.38
N TRP A 120 -10.95 -9.62 -3.52
CA TRP A 120 -11.79 -9.14 -2.41
C TRP A 120 -12.78 -10.18 -1.88
N LYS A 121 -13.36 -11.02 -2.76
CA LYS A 121 -14.21 -12.13 -2.32
C LYS A 121 -13.40 -13.15 -1.51
N SER A 122 -12.19 -13.47 -1.95
CA SER A 122 -11.29 -14.38 -1.22
C SER A 122 -10.87 -13.85 0.15
N ASP A 123 -10.66 -12.54 0.28
CA ASP A 123 -10.31 -11.92 1.56
C ASP A 123 -11.50 -11.89 2.53
N THR A 124 -12.71 -11.67 2.01
CA THR A 124 -13.94 -11.70 2.82
C THR A 124 -14.15 -13.10 3.40
N ALA A 125 -14.00 -14.15 2.57
CA ALA A 125 -14.09 -15.53 3.01
C ALA A 125 -13.05 -15.90 4.09
N LYS A 126 -11.81 -15.38 4.00
CA LYS A 126 -10.79 -15.60 5.03
C LYS A 126 -11.19 -14.94 6.36
N VAL A 127 -11.70 -13.72 6.32
CA VAL A 127 -12.14 -12.99 7.53
C VAL A 127 -13.31 -13.72 8.21
N GLU A 128 -14.24 -14.26 7.44
CA GLU A 128 -15.33 -15.09 7.99
C GLU A 128 -14.81 -16.36 8.65
N ILE A 129 -13.87 -17.08 8.01
CA ILE A 129 -13.22 -18.26 8.60
C ILE A 129 -12.50 -17.88 9.90
N ASP A 130 -11.71 -16.80 9.90
CA ASP A 130 -10.98 -16.34 11.09
C ASP A 130 -11.96 -15.96 12.23
N GLN A 131 -13.12 -15.36 11.91
CA GLN A 131 -14.17 -15.07 12.89
C GLN A 131 -14.85 -16.32 13.43
N ILE A 132 -15.11 -17.33 12.58
CA ILE A 132 -15.66 -18.62 13.00
C ILE A 132 -14.67 -19.35 13.90
N VAL A 133 -13.39 -19.38 13.53
CA VAL A 133 -12.31 -19.99 14.33
C VAL A 133 -12.13 -19.24 15.67
N ALA A 134 -12.21 -17.91 15.68
CA ALA A 134 -12.15 -17.13 16.91
C ALA A 134 -13.41 -17.29 17.79
N GLY A 135 -14.57 -17.58 17.19
CA GLY A 135 -15.85 -17.81 17.87
C GLY A 135 -16.05 -19.25 18.38
N HIS A 136 -15.27 -20.22 17.90
CA HIS A 136 -15.33 -21.63 18.29
C HIS A 136 -14.16 -21.98 19.22
N PHE A 137 -14.24 -21.61 20.49
CA PHE A 137 -13.52 -22.33 21.55
C PHE A 137 -14.35 -23.60 21.85
N PRO A 138 -13.89 -24.82 21.52
CA PRO A 138 -14.51 -26.02 22.03
C PRO A 138 -14.21 -26.11 23.53
N ASP A 139 -15.11 -25.54 24.32
CA ASP A 139 -15.33 -25.87 25.73
C ASP A 139 -15.95 -27.28 25.74
N ASP A 140 -15.12 -28.32 25.66
CA ASP A 140 -15.42 -29.73 26.01
C ASP A 140 -14.31 -30.65 25.46
N THR A 141 -13.08 -30.54 25.96
CA THR A 141 -12.16 -31.70 26.01
C THR A 141 -11.28 -31.62 27.27
N GLU A 142 -11.92 -31.44 28.43
CA GLU A 142 -11.28 -31.77 29.70
C GLU A 142 -11.26 -33.29 29.90
N ASN A 143 -10.21 -33.94 29.42
CA ASN A 143 -9.39 -34.87 30.21
C ASN A 143 -8.40 -35.61 29.31
N ILE A 144 -7.16 -35.70 29.78
CA ILE A 144 -5.98 -36.31 29.15
C ILE A 144 -5.24 -35.33 28.21
N VAL A 145 -4.50 -34.39 28.79
CA VAL A 145 -3.11 -33.95 28.47
C VAL A 145 -2.92 -32.56 29.10
N SER A 146 -2.76 -32.49 30.42
CA SER A 146 -2.44 -31.22 31.11
C SER A 146 -1.24 -31.29 32.07
N GLU A 147 -0.67 -32.48 32.28
CA GLU A 147 0.49 -32.64 33.18
C GLU A 147 1.84 -32.69 32.44
N ASN A 148 1.86 -32.97 31.13
CA ASN A 148 3.10 -33.25 30.41
C ASN A 148 3.73 -32.02 29.73
N GLU A 149 2.96 -31.05 29.23
CA GLU A 149 3.54 -29.89 28.52
C GLU A 149 4.25 -28.91 29.45
N ASN A 150 3.70 -28.69 30.64
CA ASN A 150 4.31 -27.86 31.68
C ASN A 150 5.65 -28.46 32.17
N GLN A 151 5.77 -29.80 32.11
CA GLN A 151 7.00 -30.50 32.45
C GLN A 151 8.06 -30.34 31.34
N ILE A 152 7.65 -30.47 30.06
CA ILE A 152 8.53 -30.29 28.89
C ILE A 152 9.04 -28.85 28.79
N LEU A 153 8.16 -27.86 28.94
CA LEU A 153 8.51 -26.44 28.88
C LEU A 153 9.46 -26.05 30.01
N THR A 154 9.24 -26.56 31.23
CA THR A 154 10.14 -26.29 32.37
C THR A 154 11.50 -26.95 32.19
N GLN A 155 11.56 -28.11 31.53
CA GLN A 155 12.82 -28.82 31.26
C GLN A 155 13.67 -28.11 30.20
N VAL A 156 13.05 -27.46 29.20
CA VAL A 156 13.74 -26.68 28.15
C VAL A 156 14.07 -25.26 28.59
N LEU A 157 13.15 -24.57 29.28
CA LEU A 157 13.26 -23.14 29.59
C LEU A 157 13.80 -22.86 31.00
N GLY A 158 13.93 -23.89 31.83
CA GLY A 158 14.28 -23.77 33.25
C GLY A 158 13.12 -23.26 34.11
N LYS A 159 13.27 -23.38 35.43
CA LYS A 159 12.28 -22.91 36.43
C LYS A 159 12.13 -21.39 36.33
N GLU A 160 10.90 -20.89 36.18
CA GLU A 160 10.66 -19.44 36.09
C GLU A 160 11.08 -18.69 37.36
N HIS A 161 11.64 -17.49 37.17
CA HIS A 161 12.00 -16.57 38.24
C HIS A 161 11.06 -15.36 38.25
N PRO A 162 10.32 -15.09 39.33
CA PRO A 162 9.46 -13.92 39.41
C PRO A 162 10.30 -12.64 39.46
N GLY A 163 9.94 -11.63 38.64
CA GLY A 163 10.54 -10.30 38.67
C GLY A 163 11.20 -9.81 37.37
N LYS A 164 11.18 -10.59 36.29
CA LYS A 164 11.67 -10.14 34.97
C LYS A 164 10.65 -10.50 33.87
N PRO A 165 9.94 -9.52 33.29
CA PRO A 165 9.05 -9.79 32.17
C PRO A 165 9.87 -10.28 30.96
N ARG A 166 9.58 -11.50 30.48
CA ARG A 166 10.03 -11.94 29.15
C ARG A 166 9.03 -11.40 28.12
N CYS A 167 9.25 -10.18 27.65
CA CYS A 167 8.51 -9.68 26.50
C CYS A 167 9.05 -10.36 25.24
N TYR A 168 8.32 -11.35 24.70
CA TYR A 168 8.46 -11.73 23.30
C TYR A 168 7.14 -11.48 22.58
N GLY A 169 7.19 -10.54 21.65
CA GLY A 169 6.13 -10.21 20.71
C GLY A 169 6.72 -9.24 19.70
N SER A 170 6.87 -9.69 18.45
CA SER A 170 7.32 -8.83 17.37
C SER A 170 6.24 -7.81 17.02
N PHE A 171 6.67 -6.55 16.88
CA PHE A 171 6.05 -5.40 16.19
C PHE A 171 5.25 -4.39 17.02
N VAL A 172 5.94 -3.31 17.42
CA VAL A 172 5.52 -1.93 17.09
C VAL A 172 6.63 -1.34 16.22
N THR A 173 6.54 -1.46 14.90
CA THR A 173 7.39 -0.66 14.00
C THR A 173 6.73 0.69 13.81
N SER A 174 7.32 1.73 14.39
CA SER A 174 7.00 3.12 14.03
C SER A 174 7.11 3.25 12.52
N THR A 175 5.98 3.44 11.85
CA THR A 175 5.93 3.67 10.40
C THR A 175 5.95 5.17 10.20
N ASP A 176 7.13 5.71 9.95
CA ASP A 176 7.28 7.10 9.54
C ASP A 176 6.75 7.23 8.10
N ILE A 177 5.49 7.68 7.97
CA ILE A 177 4.77 7.81 6.70
C ILE A 177 5.46 8.85 5.79
N TYR A 178 6.25 9.76 6.35
CA TYR A 178 6.99 10.77 5.62
C TYR A 178 8.48 10.64 5.94
N GLY A 179 9.14 9.75 5.21
CA GLY A 179 10.57 9.49 5.38
C GLY A 179 11.42 10.78 5.43
N SER A 180 12.54 10.67 6.16
CA SER A 180 13.51 11.73 6.46
C SER A 180 13.78 12.71 5.30
N LYS A 181 13.78 14.01 5.65
CA LYS A 181 13.96 15.18 4.77
C LYS A 181 15.17 15.01 3.83
N ASN A 182 14.94 14.85 2.53
CA ASN A 182 16.00 14.94 1.54
C ASN A 182 16.11 16.40 1.09
N LYS A 183 17.21 17.07 1.45
CA LYS A 183 17.57 18.36 0.84
C LYS A 183 18.00 18.14 -0.60
N CYS A 184 17.60 19.03 -1.50
CA CYS A 184 18.12 19.10 -2.86
C CYS A 184 19.64 19.26 -2.78
N GLY A 185 20.40 18.18 -3.05
CA GLY A 185 21.85 18.15 -2.84
C GLY A 185 22.48 16.78 -2.63
N ASN A 186 21.69 15.71 -2.43
CA ASN A 186 22.24 14.34 -2.40
C ASN A 186 21.29 13.35 -3.07
N VAL A 187 21.29 13.34 -4.41
CA VAL A 187 20.53 12.41 -5.23
C VAL A 187 21.48 11.50 -5.98
N LYS A 188 21.73 10.33 -5.39
CA LYS A 188 22.09 9.06 -6.04
C LYS A 188 22.04 8.02 -4.90
N ARG A 189 21.37 6.89 -5.11
CA ARG A 189 21.24 5.68 -4.23
C ARG A 189 19.90 5.43 -3.51
N ARG A 190 18.77 6.04 -3.91
CA ARG A 190 17.49 5.77 -3.21
C ARG A 190 16.35 5.11 -4.00
N LEU A 191 16.42 5.04 -5.32
CA LEU A 191 15.49 4.18 -6.08
C LEU A 191 15.77 2.68 -5.80
N SER A 192 17.04 2.30 -5.60
CA SER A 192 17.41 0.90 -5.32
C SER A 192 17.08 0.39 -3.91
N ARG A 193 16.68 1.23 -2.94
CA ARG A 193 16.40 0.78 -1.55
C ARG A 193 14.93 0.56 -1.24
N MET A 194 14.00 1.12 -2.03
CA MET A 194 12.59 0.72 -1.96
C MET A 194 12.30 -0.54 -2.80
N LEU A 195 13.14 -0.83 -3.80
CA LEU A 195 12.95 -1.93 -4.77
C LEU A 195 13.79 -3.18 -4.50
N ILE A 196 14.63 -3.21 -3.44
CA ILE A 196 15.43 -4.39 -3.08
C ILE A 196 15.18 -4.75 -1.61
N LYS A 197 14.07 -5.42 -1.37
CA LYS A 197 13.97 -6.48 -0.35
C LYS A 197 13.27 -7.67 -1.02
N LEU A 198 14.03 -8.32 -1.90
CA LEU A 198 13.85 -9.73 -2.22
C LEU A 198 14.25 -10.56 -1.00
#